data_AF-A0A946DU10-F1
#
_entry.id   AF-A0A946DU10-F1
#
_cell.length_a   1.000
_cell.length_b   1.000
_cell.length_c   1.000
_cell.angle_alpha   90.00
_cell.angle_beta   90.00
_cell.angle_gamma   90.00
#
_symmetry.space_group_name_H-M   'P 1'
#
loop_
_entity.id
_entity.type
_entity.pdbx_description
1 polymer ?
#
loop_
_entity_poly.entity_id
_entity_poly.type
_entity_poly.pdbx_seq_one_letter_code
_entity_poly.pdbx_strand_id
1 'polypeptide(L)'
;MVIWTSFGTFRFFDHEIDTKPVPGLFTMISRVEAEDAHHDEKHKSSAEHEKDEEHPEGEEHPEGEEHHNGEEKAEESHPAGEHATAEHHAHTMQLDVDDARSVVFLHKDNKGTRIADPVTETEKSIPYWLLIVAGVGVFAGCIGKSAQFPLQTWLPDAMEGPTPVSALVHSATMVAAGVYLAGRFYPMFAPEVLLVIAYIGCITLFVAATIAIVATDIKRVLAYSTISQLGYMMLGIGVGGWAAGLFHLITHAFFKSLMFLASGSVIVGCHHEQEMPKMGGLWRKMPVTAFTMLVGVIAICGLAIPFSIFGAKIAFSGYHSKDAIVASSLAFMNANQIHFLLFFVPLVTAGITAFYMFRLWFYTFAGTPRDKKVYDHARESPLVMTIPLIVLSFFAIFVAVGGEVGPLYGLLQGSEPVHVDGGAVSVATEGATAITMPSRHAIHDVHGQAGWYALIAAVSGAVFAYLLYGIRVIDPADIKRNFSGVHTFLVEKWRFDDLYEVMFIKPVHVIARWCTGFDRGYIDGLLHWLSRKTVDVSNWDRKFDENVIDGLVNWIGKVVYKSGRSLRHLQTGLIRQYVMFIALGVLALFVLLFVMFPA
;
A
#
# COMPACT_ATOMS: atom_id res chain seq x y z
N MET A 1 -8.77 -6.57 -9.36
CA MET A 1 -8.60 -5.11 -9.56
C MET A 1 -9.71 -4.35 -8.81
N VAL A 2 -9.79 -4.55 -7.49
CA VAL A 2 -10.75 -3.90 -6.57
C VAL A 2 -10.06 -3.78 -5.21
N ILE A 3 -9.06 -2.91 -5.09
CA ILE A 3 -8.46 -2.48 -3.80
C ILE A 3 -7.99 -1.01 -3.92
N TRP A 4 -8.80 -0.13 -4.51
CA TRP A 4 -8.40 1.27 -4.73
C TRP A 4 -9.49 2.31 -4.38
N THR A 5 -10.47 1.96 -3.55
CA THR A 5 -11.60 2.87 -3.23
C THR A 5 -11.79 3.21 -1.75
N SER A 6 -10.96 2.72 -0.83
CA SER A 6 -11.10 3.07 0.59
C SER A 6 -9.86 3.77 1.12
N PHE A 7 -9.58 4.99 0.65
CA PHE A 7 -8.91 6.04 1.43
C PHE A 7 -9.06 7.39 0.71
N GLY A 8 -9.93 8.25 1.25
CA GLY A 8 -9.83 9.72 1.22
C GLY A 8 -9.70 10.41 -0.13
N THR A 9 -10.84 10.72 -0.75
CA THR A 9 -10.96 11.67 -1.85
C THR A 9 -10.62 13.10 -1.36
N PHE A 10 -9.36 13.52 -1.44
CA PHE A 10 -9.02 14.94 -1.45
C PHE A 10 -9.25 15.45 -2.89
N ARG A 11 -10.32 16.24 -3.08
CA ARG A 11 -10.64 16.89 -4.35
C ARG A 11 -9.55 17.90 -4.71
N PHE A 12 -8.75 17.58 -5.73
CA PHE A 12 -8.01 18.53 -6.54
C PHE A 12 -8.65 18.57 -7.92
N PHE A 13 -9.47 19.59 -8.19
CA PHE A 13 -9.81 20.05 -9.54
C PHE A 13 -10.36 21.47 -9.40
N ASP A 14 -9.47 22.47 -9.47
CA ASP A 14 -9.83 23.81 -9.92
C ASP A 14 -9.58 23.86 -11.42
N HIS A 15 -10.66 23.76 -12.20
CA HIS A 15 -10.72 24.39 -13.51
C HIS A 15 -12.17 24.77 -13.80
N GLU A 16 -12.36 26.06 -14.07
CA GLU A 16 -13.63 26.72 -14.39
C GLU A 16 -14.47 25.94 -15.41
N ILE A 17 -15.64 25.45 -15.00
CA ILE A 17 -16.76 25.20 -15.89
C ILE A 17 -18.00 25.82 -15.23
N ASP A 18 -18.51 26.85 -15.89
CA ASP A 18 -19.72 27.59 -15.58
C ASP A 18 -20.95 26.69 -15.68
N THR A 19 -21.55 26.31 -14.54
CA THR A 19 -22.91 25.75 -14.50
C THR A 19 -23.68 26.33 -13.31
N LYS A 20 -24.75 27.07 -13.63
CA LYS A 20 -25.71 27.67 -12.69
C LYS A 20 -26.26 26.65 -11.68
N PRO A 21 -26.53 27.05 -10.42
CA PRO A 21 -27.04 26.14 -9.40
C PRO A 21 -28.53 25.81 -9.63
N VAL A 22 -28.85 24.53 -9.66
CA VAL A 22 -30.23 24.02 -9.54
C VAL A 22 -30.53 23.85 -8.04
N PRO A 23 -31.57 24.49 -7.46
CA PRO A 23 -31.90 24.34 -6.05
C PRO A 23 -32.64 23.01 -5.82
N GLY A 24 -32.17 22.16 -4.89
CA GLY A 24 -32.93 20.99 -4.44
C GLY A 24 -32.16 19.76 -3.96
N LEU A 25 -30.82 19.73 -4.06
CA LEU A 25 -30.04 18.52 -3.71
C LEU A 25 -29.64 18.42 -2.23
N PHE A 26 -29.78 19.50 -1.44
CA PHE A 26 -29.35 19.55 -0.04
C PHE A 26 -30.37 18.99 0.96
N THR A 27 -31.61 18.75 0.54
CA THR A 27 -32.69 18.29 1.43
C THR A 27 -32.86 16.77 1.46
N MET A 28 -32.09 16.02 0.66
CA MET A 28 -32.19 14.55 0.59
C MET A 28 -31.07 13.85 1.37
N ILE A 29 -29.94 14.53 1.63
CA ILE A 29 -28.78 13.96 2.35
C ILE A 29 -28.98 14.04 3.87
N SER A 30 -29.67 15.07 4.38
CA SER A 30 -29.94 15.20 5.82
C SER A 30 -31.04 14.27 6.36
N ARG A 31 -31.67 13.44 5.52
CA ARG A 31 -32.68 12.45 5.93
C ARG A 31 -32.14 11.03 6.04
N VAL A 32 -31.02 10.72 5.39
CA VAL A 32 -30.41 9.38 5.45
C VAL A 32 -29.55 9.24 6.71
N GLU A 33 -28.86 10.30 7.14
CA GLU A 33 -28.04 10.28 8.37
C GLU A 33 -28.88 10.25 9.68
N ALA A 34 -30.18 10.53 9.61
CA ALA A 34 -31.08 10.49 10.77
C ALA A 34 -31.78 9.14 10.97
N GLU A 35 -31.84 8.27 9.95
CA GLU A 35 -32.44 6.93 10.06
C GLU A 35 -31.43 5.88 10.57
N ASP A 36 -30.14 6.02 10.25
CA ASP A 36 -29.10 5.08 10.70
C ASP A 36 -28.76 5.21 12.19
N ALA A 37 -28.89 6.41 12.77
CA ALA A 37 -28.65 6.62 14.21
C ALA A 37 -29.74 6.01 15.12
N HIS A 38 -30.95 5.77 14.59
CA HIS A 38 -32.05 5.18 15.35
C HIS A 38 -32.08 3.65 15.33
N HIS A 39 -31.30 3.01 14.45
CA HIS A 39 -31.29 1.54 14.34
C HIS A 39 -30.28 0.87 15.29
N ASP A 40 -29.22 1.57 15.69
CA ASP A 40 -28.16 1.07 16.58
C ASP A 40 -28.50 1.15 18.08
N GLU A 41 -29.41 2.05 18.48
CA GLU A 41 -29.86 2.13 19.90
C GLU A 41 -30.85 1.01 20.28
N LYS A 42 -31.59 0.43 19.32
CA LYS A 42 -32.54 -0.66 19.60
C LYS A 42 -31.89 -2.02 19.81
N HIS A 43 -30.67 -2.24 19.31
CA HIS A 43 -29.99 -3.54 19.47
C HIS A 43 -29.19 -3.68 20.76
N LYS A 44 -28.86 -2.56 21.45
CA LYS A 44 -28.18 -2.61 22.76
C LYS A 44 -29.12 -2.76 23.95
N SER A 45 -30.42 -2.49 23.79
CA SER A 45 -31.40 -2.55 24.89
C SER A 45 -32.02 -3.93 25.13
N SER A 46 -31.82 -4.92 24.24
CA SER A 46 -32.45 -6.24 24.36
C SER A 46 -31.55 -7.34 24.94
N ALA A 47 -30.33 -7.02 25.37
CA ALA A 47 -29.37 -7.99 25.91
C ALA A 47 -29.15 -7.92 27.43
N GLU A 48 -29.87 -7.02 28.14
CA GLU A 48 -29.71 -6.82 29.60
C GLU A 48 -30.92 -7.26 30.44
N HIS A 49 -31.90 -7.95 29.87
CA HIS A 49 -33.06 -8.49 30.60
C HIS A 49 -33.30 -9.96 30.28
N GLU A 50 -32.37 -10.83 30.69
CA GLU A 50 -32.67 -12.25 30.92
C GLU A 50 -31.59 -12.87 31.81
N LYS A 51 -31.60 -12.44 33.08
CA LYS A 51 -31.07 -13.21 34.20
C LYS A 51 -32.14 -13.19 35.28
N ASP A 52 -32.42 -14.37 35.82
CA ASP A 52 -33.23 -14.71 37.01
C ASP A 52 -34.47 -15.53 36.67
N GLU A 53 -34.35 -16.86 36.71
CA GLU A 53 -35.26 -17.74 37.46
C GLU A 53 -34.76 -19.21 37.47
N GLU A 54 -34.37 -19.64 38.68
CA GLU A 54 -34.49 -20.95 39.37
C GLU A 54 -33.94 -22.29 38.84
N HIS A 55 -33.36 -23.00 39.82
CA HIS A 55 -32.80 -24.36 39.94
C HIS A 55 -33.93 -25.43 40.12
N PRO A 56 -33.71 -26.78 40.34
CA PRO A 56 -32.51 -27.48 40.84
C PRO A 56 -32.20 -28.90 40.27
N GLU A 57 -31.16 -29.49 40.86
CA GLU A 57 -30.90 -30.93 41.15
C GLU A 57 -29.88 -31.71 40.29
N GLY A 58 -28.90 -32.33 40.98
CA GLY A 58 -28.28 -33.56 40.49
C GLY A 58 -26.78 -33.81 40.67
N GLU A 59 -26.26 -33.65 41.90
CA GLU A 59 -25.28 -34.55 42.55
C GLU A 59 -23.80 -34.72 42.12
N GLU A 60 -22.97 -34.55 43.15
CA GLU A 60 -21.75 -35.31 43.54
C GLU A 60 -20.34 -34.87 43.06
N HIS A 61 -19.75 -34.00 43.90
CA HIS A 61 -18.35 -33.99 44.40
C HIS A 61 -17.95 -35.36 45.04
N PRO A 62 -16.70 -35.64 45.50
CA PRO A 62 -15.64 -34.73 46.00
C PRO A 62 -14.22 -35.12 45.50
N GLU A 63 -13.14 -34.33 45.48
CA GLU A 63 -12.38 -33.49 46.45
C GLU A 63 -10.91 -33.91 46.32
N GLY A 64 -10.00 -33.03 46.73
CA GLY A 64 -8.70 -33.45 47.26
C GLY A 64 -7.47 -32.83 46.61
N GLU A 65 -7.24 -31.56 46.94
CA GLU A 65 -6.00 -31.03 47.53
C GLU A 65 -4.69 -31.84 47.36
N GLU A 66 -3.56 -31.20 47.06
CA GLU A 66 -2.72 -30.52 48.06
C GLU A 66 -1.37 -30.07 47.47
N HIS A 67 -0.73 -29.17 48.20
CA HIS A 67 0.56 -28.50 47.99
C HIS A 67 1.77 -29.45 48.00
N HIS A 68 2.89 -29.07 47.36
CA HIS A 68 4.14 -28.72 48.06
C HIS A 68 5.32 -28.33 47.14
N ASN A 69 6.06 -27.32 47.59
CA ASN A 69 7.44 -26.97 47.24
C ASN A 69 8.43 -28.11 47.53
N GLY A 70 9.54 -28.16 46.80
CA GLY A 70 10.73 -28.91 47.23
C GLY A 70 11.93 -28.74 46.30
N GLU A 71 12.98 -28.11 46.83
CA GLU A 71 14.28 -27.82 46.21
C GLU A 71 15.20 -29.04 46.06
N GLU A 72 16.30 -28.80 45.32
CA GLU A 72 17.66 -29.33 45.51
C GLU A 72 18.16 -30.62 44.81
N LYS A 73 19.08 -30.35 43.85
CA LYS A 73 20.45 -30.90 43.67
C LYS A 73 20.75 -32.33 44.13
N ALA A 74 21.34 -33.12 43.23
CA ALA A 74 22.68 -33.69 43.40
C ALA A 74 23.19 -34.38 42.12
N GLU A 75 24.48 -34.18 41.84
CA GLU A 75 25.31 -34.90 40.88
C GLU A 75 25.49 -36.37 41.29
N GLU A 76 25.59 -37.30 40.32
CA GLU A 76 26.47 -38.46 40.46
C GLU A 76 26.82 -39.14 39.11
N SER A 77 28.12 -39.13 38.82
CA SER A 77 28.97 -40.17 38.19
C SER A 77 28.62 -40.83 36.84
N HIS A 78 29.54 -40.67 35.87
CA HIS A 78 29.73 -41.51 34.67
C HIS A 78 30.13 -42.97 35.00
N PRO A 79 29.91 -43.91 34.04
CA PRO A 79 31.07 -44.38 33.29
C PRO A 79 30.84 -44.50 31.77
N ALA A 80 31.97 -44.62 31.06
CA ALA A 80 32.16 -44.57 29.63
C ALA A 80 31.31 -45.55 28.79
N GLY A 81 30.88 -45.07 27.62
CA GLY A 81 30.28 -45.87 26.55
C GLY A 81 30.01 -45.04 25.31
N GLU A 82 30.90 -45.15 24.32
CA GLU A 82 30.72 -44.90 22.88
C GLU A 82 30.21 -43.52 22.40
N HIS A 83 31.15 -42.79 21.80
CA HIS A 83 30.88 -41.71 20.85
C HIS A 83 29.97 -42.19 19.70
N ALA A 84 28.70 -41.82 19.76
CA ALA A 84 27.86 -41.64 18.58
C ALA A 84 27.37 -40.20 18.60
N THR A 85 27.97 -39.37 17.76
CA THR A 85 27.52 -38.02 17.46
C THR A 85 26.10 -38.09 16.90
N ALA A 86 25.11 -37.84 17.75
CA ALA A 86 23.76 -37.56 17.31
C ALA A 86 23.78 -36.20 16.62
N GLU A 87 23.93 -36.20 15.29
CA GLU A 87 23.61 -35.08 14.44
C GLU A 87 22.16 -34.67 14.74
N HIS A 88 22.00 -33.50 15.36
CA HIS A 88 20.72 -32.85 15.49
C HIS A 88 20.31 -32.42 14.07
N HIS A 89 19.66 -33.31 13.32
CA HIS A 89 18.96 -32.97 12.09
C HIS A 89 17.83 -32.00 12.43
N ALA A 90 18.14 -30.71 12.47
CA ALA A 90 17.16 -29.67 12.33
C ALA A 90 16.61 -29.80 10.89
N HIS A 91 15.47 -30.46 10.75
CA HIS A 91 14.73 -30.53 9.49
C HIS A 91 14.44 -29.10 9.04
N THR A 92 15.31 -28.63 8.15
CA THR A 92 15.19 -27.32 7.52
C THR A 92 14.03 -27.48 6.56
N MET A 93 12.91 -26.79 6.83
CA MET A 93 11.75 -26.81 5.96
C MET A 93 12.08 -26.01 4.68
N GLN A 94 13.00 -26.52 3.88
CA GLN A 94 13.28 -26.04 2.54
C GLN A 94 12.07 -26.37 1.67
N LEU A 95 11.80 -25.53 0.67
CA LEU A 95 10.85 -25.86 -0.38
C LEU A 95 11.26 -27.22 -0.95
N ASP A 96 10.38 -28.22 -0.82
CA ASP A 96 10.62 -29.55 -1.38
C ASP A 96 10.29 -29.48 -2.87
N VAL A 97 11.36 -29.34 -3.64
CA VAL A 97 11.30 -29.17 -5.09
C VAL A 97 11.93 -30.39 -5.73
N ASP A 98 11.33 -30.85 -6.83
CA ASP A 98 11.92 -31.87 -7.69
C ASP A 98 13.32 -31.47 -8.19
N ASP A 99 14.17 -32.44 -8.54
CA ASP A 99 15.57 -32.24 -8.96
C ASP A 99 15.68 -31.29 -10.17
N ALA A 100 14.68 -31.32 -11.07
CA ALA A 100 14.58 -30.44 -12.23
C ALA A 100 13.95 -29.06 -11.93
N ARG A 101 13.58 -28.79 -10.67
CA ARG A 101 12.79 -27.64 -10.21
C ARG A 101 11.54 -27.32 -11.05
N SER A 102 10.89 -28.36 -11.54
CA SER A 102 9.67 -28.22 -12.31
C SER A 102 8.44 -28.04 -11.41
N VAL A 103 8.43 -28.72 -10.26
CA VAL A 103 7.31 -28.80 -9.32
C VAL A 103 7.76 -28.72 -7.86
N VAL A 104 6.93 -28.12 -7.03
CA VAL A 104 7.07 -28.02 -5.57
C VAL A 104 6.02 -28.90 -4.93
N PHE A 105 6.43 -29.81 -4.04
CA PHE A 105 5.54 -30.71 -3.33
C PHE A 105 4.95 -30.01 -2.09
N LEU A 106 3.65 -30.25 -1.86
CA LEU A 106 2.95 -29.68 -0.71
C LEU A 106 3.07 -30.61 0.50
N HIS A 107 3.33 -30.07 1.68
CA HIS A 107 3.40 -30.84 2.92
C HIS A 107 2.15 -30.69 3.78
N LYS A 108 1.74 -31.79 4.42
CA LYS A 108 0.60 -31.87 5.33
C LYS A 108 0.94 -31.36 6.74
N ASP A 109 2.20 -31.49 7.13
CA ASP A 109 2.72 -31.13 8.45
C ASP A 109 4.14 -30.55 8.37
N ASN A 110 4.58 -29.91 9.45
CA ASN A 110 5.96 -29.39 9.59
C ASN A 110 7.01 -30.50 9.67
N LYS A 111 6.62 -31.78 9.56
CA LYS A 111 7.51 -32.96 9.61
C LYS A 111 7.89 -33.48 8.22
N GLY A 112 7.46 -32.78 7.16
CA GLY A 112 7.86 -33.11 5.78
C GLY A 112 7.02 -34.21 5.12
N THR A 113 5.83 -34.53 5.63
CA THR A 113 4.95 -35.52 4.99
C THR A 113 4.23 -34.88 3.80
N ARG A 114 4.49 -35.35 2.57
CA ARG A 114 3.83 -34.84 1.36
C ARG A 114 2.32 -35.12 1.36
N ILE A 115 1.53 -34.17 0.85
CA ILE A 115 0.08 -34.33 0.69
C ILE A 115 -0.16 -35.20 -0.55
N ALA A 116 -0.57 -36.45 -0.35
CA ALA A 116 -1.07 -37.29 -1.42
C ALA A 116 -2.58 -37.10 -1.63
N ASP A 117 -3.03 -37.17 -2.89
CA ASP A 117 -4.44 -37.27 -3.21
C ASP A 117 -4.98 -38.65 -2.78
N PRO A 118 -6.04 -38.70 -1.95
CA PRO A 118 -6.56 -39.94 -1.41
C PRO A 118 -7.17 -40.89 -2.47
N VAL A 119 -7.42 -40.41 -3.68
CA VAL A 119 -8.03 -41.21 -4.77
C VAL A 119 -7.00 -41.70 -5.78
N THR A 120 -5.95 -40.92 -6.05
CA THR A 120 -4.95 -41.24 -7.07
C THR A 120 -3.57 -41.60 -6.51
N GLU A 121 -3.37 -41.48 -5.19
CA GLU A 121 -2.09 -41.66 -4.49
C GLU A 121 -0.95 -40.78 -5.03
N THR A 122 -1.27 -39.79 -5.87
CA THR A 122 -0.30 -38.85 -6.43
C THR A 122 -0.06 -37.69 -5.46
N GLU A 123 1.20 -37.31 -5.31
CA GLU A 123 1.60 -36.20 -4.47
C GLU A 123 1.15 -34.87 -5.10
N LYS A 124 0.43 -34.06 -4.32
CA LYS A 124 -0.01 -32.74 -4.75
C LYS A 124 1.21 -31.84 -4.89
N SER A 125 1.41 -31.35 -6.10
CA SER A 125 2.50 -30.46 -6.45
C SER A 125 2.01 -29.22 -7.17
N ILE A 126 2.75 -28.12 -7.01
CA ILE A 126 2.53 -26.84 -7.68
C ILE A 126 3.71 -26.60 -8.61
N PRO A 127 3.49 -26.19 -9.87
CA PRO A 127 4.61 -25.86 -10.75
C PRO A 127 5.43 -24.69 -10.19
N TYR A 128 6.75 -24.82 -10.19
CA TYR A 128 7.66 -23.86 -9.56
C TYR A 128 7.54 -22.44 -10.15
N TRP A 129 7.39 -22.34 -11.48
CA TRP A 129 7.24 -21.04 -12.16
C TRP A 129 6.02 -20.25 -11.66
N LEU A 130 4.97 -20.92 -11.18
CA LEU A 130 3.78 -20.27 -10.64
C LEU A 130 4.10 -19.55 -9.32
N LEU A 131 5.01 -20.09 -8.50
CA LEU A 131 5.49 -19.42 -7.29
C LEU A 131 6.30 -18.17 -7.63
N ILE A 132 7.12 -18.21 -8.68
CA ILE A 132 7.85 -17.04 -9.17
C ILE A 132 6.85 -15.96 -9.63
N VAL A 133 5.87 -16.33 -10.45
CA VAL A 133 4.85 -15.38 -10.95
C VAL A 133 4.02 -14.81 -9.81
N ALA A 134 3.60 -15.63 -8.84
CA ALA A 134 2.86 -15.19 -7.67
C ALA A 134 3.71 -14.25 -6.80
N GLY A 135 4.98 -14.57 -6.56
CA GLY A 135 5.91 -13.75 -5.81
C GLY A 135 6.17 -12.40 -6.46
N VAL A 136 6.40 -12.38 -7.78
CA VAL A 136 6.53 -11.13 -8.56
C VAL A 136 5.22 -10.33 -8.54
N GLY A 137 4.07 -11.00 -8.60
CA GLY A 137 2.75 -10.36 -8.52
C GLY A 137 2.51 -9.66 -7.18
N VAL A 138 2.86 -10.31 -6.06
CA VAL A 138 2.82 -9.67 -4.73
C VAL A 138 3.81 -8.51 -4.65
N PHE A 139 5.02 -8.71 -5.17
CA PHE A 139 6.05 -7.68 -5.18
C PHE A 139 5.66 -6.46 -6.05
N ALA A 140 4.91 -6.64 -7.14
CA ALA A 140 4.37 -5.53 -7.93
C ALA A 140 3.50 -4.58 -7.09
N GLY A 141 2.76 -5.11 -6.10
CA GLY A 141 2.06 -4.31 -5.09
C GLY A 141 3.02 -3.50 -4.21
N CYS A 142 4.12 -4.11 -3.77
CA CYS A 142 5.18 -3.44 -3.01
C CYS A 142 5.84 -2.31 -3.82
N ILE A 143 6.10 -2.52 -5.12
CA ILE A 143 6.71 -1.52 -6.01
C ILE A 143 5.90 -0.22 -6.01
N GLY A 144 4.59 -0.32 -6.22
CA GLY A 144 3.71 0.85 -6.26
C GLY A 144 3.65 1.61 -4.94
N LYS A 145 3.55 0.90 -3.81
CA LYS A 145 3.44 1.53 -2.48
C LYS A 145 4.76 2.13 -1.98
N SER A 146 5.88 1.46 -2.20
CA SER A 146 7.20 1.94 -1.77
C SER A 146 7.92 2.77 -2.82
N ALA A 147 7.20 3.28 -3.84
CA ALA A 147 7.72 4.14 -4.90
C ALA A 147 9.01 3.59 -5.53
N GLN A 148 9.05 2.29 -5.79
CA GLN A 148 10.19 1.64 -6.42
C GLN A 148 10.14 1.81 -7.93
N PHE A 149 11.28 1.67 -8.60
CA PHE A 149 11.34 1.57 -10.05
C PHE A 149 10.44 0.41 -10.52
N PRO A 150 9.55 0.62 -11.51
CA PRO A 150 9.40 1.85 -12.30
C PRO A 150 8.38 2.87 -11.75
N LEU A 151 7.56 2.53 -10.75
CA LEU A 151 6.40 3.31 -10.26
C LEU A 151 6.76 4.41 -9.21
N GLN A 152 7.85 5.14 -9.41
CA GLN A 152 8.40 6.09 -8.44
C GLN A 152 7.93 7.56 -8.61
N THR A 153 7.26 7.88 -9.73
CA THR A 153 6.98 9.26 -10.19
C THR A 153 6.01 10.03 -9.31
N TRP A 154 5.12 9.35 -8.59
CA TRP A 154 4.08 9.99 -7.77
C TRP A 154 4.60 10.59 -6.45
N LEU A 155 5.71 10.05 -5.90
CA LEU A 155 6.16 10.42 -4.56
C LEU A 155 6.68 11.87 -4.46
N PRO A 156 7.44 12.40 -5.44
CA PRO A 156 7.83 13.80 -5.46
C PRO A 156 6.64 14.75 -5.56
N ASP A 157 5.60 14.38 -6.30
CA ASP A 157 4.40 15.21 -6.49
C ASP A 157 3.51 15.22 -5.23
N ALA A 158 3.57 14.15 -4.42
CA ALA A 158 2.93 14.12 -3.10
C ALA A 158 3.49 15.19 -2.13
N MET A 159 4.61 15.85 -2.45
CA MET A 159 5.18 16.95 -1.68
C MET A 159 4.40 18.26 -1.81
N GLU A 160 3.45 18.37 -2.73
CA GLU A 160 2.53 19.53 -2.77
C GLU A 160 1.60 19.55 -1.54
N GLY A 161 1.45 18.41 -0.85
CA GLY A 161 0.67 18.31 0.38
C GLY A 161 1.28 19.05 1.58
N PRO A 162 0.50 19.21 2.67
CA PRO A 162 0.98 19.80 3.91
C PRO A 162 2.12 19.00 4.54
N THR A 163 3.13 19.68 5.08
CA THR A 163 4.34 19.02 5.59
C THR A 163 4.09 17.97 6.70
N PRO A 164 3.14 18.14 7.64
CA PRO A 164 2.82 17.09 8.61
C PRO A 164 2.30 15.80 7.95
N VAL A 165 1.56 15.93 6.84
CA VAL A 165 1.10 14.78 6.04
C VAL A 165 2.30 14.13 5.36
N SER A 166 3.21 14.92 4.78
CA SER A 166 4.44 14.39 4.20
C SER A 166 5.30 13.64 5.23
N ALA A 167 5.39 14.13 6.47
CA ALA A 167 6.10 13.42 7.55
C ALA A 167 5.47 12.04 7.83
N LEU A 168 4.14 11.96 7.95
CA LEU A 168 3.43 10.71 8.24
C LEU A 168 3.47 9.71 7.07
N VAL A 169 3.19 10.18 5.85
CA VAL A 169 3.05 9.36 4.64
C VAL A 169 4.40 8.76 4.21
N HIS A 170 5.48 9.55 4.32
CA HIS A 170 6.81 9.18 3.80
C HIS A 170 7.71 8.51 4.84
N SER A 171 7.31 8.49 6.11
CA SER A 171 8.11 7.91 7.19
C SER A 171 7.49 6.63 7.75
N ALA A 172 6.18 6.61 8.02
CA ALA A 172 5.57 5.54 8.82
C ALA A 172 4.51 4.70 8.07
N THR A 173 3.74 5.29 7.15
CA THR A 173 2.50 4.64 6.66
C THR A 173 2.61 4.15 5.22
N MET A 174 2.42 5.04 4.24
CA MET A 174 2.18 4.66 2.85
C MET A 174 3.37 3.93 2.22
N VAL A 175 4.56 4.49 2.38
CA VAL A 175 5.76 3.93 1.74
C VAL A 175 6.38 2.77 2.50
N ALA A 176 6.18 2.73 3.82
CA ALA A 176 6.62 1.65 4.69
C ALA A 176 5.81 0.37 4.47
N ALA A 177 4.53 0.50 4.09
CA ALA A 177 3.64 -0.63 3.86
C ALA A 177 4.16 -1.60 2.79
N GLY A 178 4.82 -1.12 1.73
CA GLY A 178 5.39 -2.01 0.71
C GLY A 178 6.61 -2.79 1.21
N VAL A 179 7.49 -2.17 1.99
CA VAL A 179 8.64 -2.82 2.64
C VAL A 179 8.16 -3.84 3.67
N TYR A 180 7.18 -3.47 4.50
CA TYR A 180 6.55 -4.35 5.48
C TYR A 180 5.91 -5.58 4.82
N LEU A 181 5.16 -5.38 3.72
CA LEU A 181 4.54 -6.47 2.98
C LEU A 181 5.61 -7.42 2.41
N ALA A 182 6.71 -6.89 1.85
CA ALA A 182 7.81 -7.71 1.36
C ALA A 182 8.49 -8.50 2.50
N GLY A 183 8.72 -7.87 3.65
CA GLY A 183 9.25 -8.55 4.83
C GLY A 183 8.31 -9.64 5.37
N ARG A 184 6.99 -9.43 5.30
CA ARG A 184 6.00 -10.39 5.79
C ARG A 184 5.80 -11.59 4.85
N PHE A 185 5.85 -11.36 3.55
CA PHE A 185 5.77 -12.40 2.52
C PHE A 185 7.13 -13.02 2.18
N TYR A 186 8.20 -12.62 2.86
CA TYR A 186 9.55 -13.15 2.66
C TYR A 186 9.63 -14.68 2.57
N PRO A 187 8.96 -15.48 3.44
CA PRO A 187 9.04 -16.94 3.37
C PRO A 187 8.43 -17.54 2.10
N MET A 188 7.59 -16.79 1.40
CA MET A 188 6.94 -17.20 0.17
C MET A 188 7.77 -16.86 -1.07
N PHE A 189 8.79 -16.01 -0.95
CA PHE A 189 9.59 -15.57 -2.09
C PHE A 189 10.65 -16.62 -2.45
N ALA A 190 10.60 -17.07 -3.71
CA ALA A 190 11.68 -17.84 -4.30
C ALA A 190 12.94 -16.95 -4.44
N PRO A 191 14.16 -17.53 -4.45
CA PRO A 191 15.41 -16.76 -4.57
C PRO A 191 15.50 -15.86 -5.81
N GLU A 192 14.87 -16.24 -6.92
CA GLU A 192 14.76 -15.43 -8.13
C GLU A 192 13.91 -14.18 -7.89
N VAL A 193 12.83 -14.31 -7.10
CA VAL A 193 11.99 -13.16 -6.71
C VAL A 193 12.79 -12.23 -5.80
N LEU A 194 13.54 -12.76 -4.83
CA LEU A 194 14.43 -11.97 -3.98
C LEU A 194 15.52 -11.24 -4.79
N LEU A 195 16.08 -11.88 -5.81
CA LEU A 195 17.02 -11.24 -6.73
C LEU A 195 16.37 -10.09 -7.51
N VAL A 196 15.13 -10.28 -7.99
CA VAL A 196 14.35 -9.21 -8.64
C VAL A 196 14.10 -8.04 -7.68
N ILE A 197 13.77 -8.32 -6.42
CA ILE A 197 13.62 -7.31 -5.36
C ILE A 197 14.93 -6.54 -5.16
N ALA A 198 16.07 -7.26 -5.10
CA ALA A 198 17.38 -6.67 -4.92
C ALA A 198 17.76 -5.72 -6.05
N TYR A 199 17.56 -6.14 -7.31
CA TYR A 199 17.85 -5.30 -8.48
C TYR A 199 16.94 -4.08 -8.57
N ILE A 200 15.64 -4.24 -8.32
CA ILE A 200 14.71 -3.11 -8.34
C ILE A 200 15.06 -2.12 -7.22
N GLY A 201 15.39 -2.60 -6.02
CA GLY A 201 15.89 -1.75 -4.93
C GLY A 201 17.16 -1.00 -5.30
N CYS A 202 18.12 -1.70 -5.92
CA CYS A 202 19.41 -1.14 -6.38
C CYS A 202 19.25 -0.04 -7.45
N ILE A 203 18.37 -0.25 -8.43
CA ILE A 203 18.07 0.76 -9.46
C ILE A 203 17.39 1.97 -8.82
N THR A 204 16.38 1.71 -7.98
CA THR A 204 15.61 2.74 -7.29
C THR A 204 16.50 3.64 -6.44
N LEU A 205 17.40 3.04 -5.64
CA LEU A 205 18.26 3.80 -4.74
C LEU A 205 19.20 4.74 -5.48
N PHE A 206 19.75 4.30 -6.62
CA PHE A 206 20.68 5.07 -7.41
C PHE A 206 20.00 6.19 -8.19
N VAL A 207 18.90 5.88 -8.90
CA VAL A 207 18.14 6.86 -9.68
C VAL A 207 17.65 7.99 -8.77
N ALA A 208 17.05 7.66 -7.63
CA ALA A 208 16.54 8.68 -6.71
C ALA A 208 17.65 9.54 -6.09
N ALA A 209 18.78 8.93 -5.72
CA ALA A 209 19.91 9.65 -5.14
C ALA A 209 20.52 10.67 -6.13
N THR A 210 20.64 10.32 -7.41
CA THR A 210 21.15 11.24 -8.43
C THR A 210 20.21 12.41 -8.69
N ILE A 211 18.89 12.21 -8.67
CA ILE A 211 17.91 13.29 -8.78
C ILE A 211 17.95 14.21 -7.54
N ALA A 212 18.16 13.65 -6.35
CA ALA A 212 18.29 14.43 -5.12
C ALA A 212 19.51 15.39 -5.12
N ILE A 213 20.57 15.12 -5.91
CA ILE A 213 21.69 16.07 -6.14
C ILE A 213 21.17 17.37 -6.79
N VAL A 214 20.21 17.19 -7.69
CA VAL A 214 19.47 18.17 -8.48
C VAL A 214 18.63 19.19 -7.73
N ALA A 215 17.84 18.64 -6.81
CA ALA A 215 16.60 19.26 -6.37
C ALA A 215 16.84 20.51 -5.52
N THR A 216 16.09 21.57 -5.81
CA THR A 216 16.21 22.88 -5.14
C THR A 216 15.20 23.07 -4.02
N ASP A 217 14.02 22.45 -4.14
CA ASP A 217 12.99 22.42 -3.12
C ASP A 217 13.39 21.48 -1.94
N ILE A 218 13.26 22.00 -0.71
CA ILE A 218 13.65 21.28 0.51
C ILE A 218 12.86 19.99 0.73
N LYS A 219 11.55 19.97 0.47
CA LYS A 219 10.69 18.77 0.61
C LYS A 219 10.98 17.76 -0.50
N ARG A 220 11.21 18.21 -1.74
CA ARG A 220 11.53 17.31 -2.86
C ARG A 220 12.86 16.59 -2.65
N VAL A 221 13.89 17.26 -2.11
CA VAL A 221 15.14 16.58 -1.72
C VAL A 221 14.86 15.47 -0.70
N LEU A 222 14.02 15.74 0.31
CA LEU A 222 13.62 14.75 1.29
C LEU A 222 12.78 13.61 0.66
N ALA A 223 11.91 13.88 -0.30
CA ALA A 223 11.13 12.86 -1.00
C ALA A 223 12.03 11.90 -1.80
N TYR A 224 12.95 12.41 -2.62
CA TYR A 224 13.89 11.55 -3.36
C TYR A 224 14.83 10.78 -2.44
N SER A 225 15.22 11.41 -1.34
CA SER A 225 15.91 10.72 -0.27
C SER A 225 15.10 9.55 0.30
N THR A 226 13.79 9.67 0.43
CA THR A 226 12.93 8.56 0.91
C THR A 226 12.91 7.43 -0.11
N ILE A 227 12.71 7.74 -1.40
CA ILE A 227 12.78 6.73 -2.48
C ILE A 227 14.12 5.98 -2.41
N SER A 228 15.21 6.71 -2.21
CA SER A 228 16.54 6.10 -2.12
C SER A 228 16.69 5.16 -0.92
N GLN A 229 16.25 5.57 0.28
CA GLN A 229 16.32 4.71 1.48
C GLN A 229 15.38 3.50 1.42
N LEU A 230 14.20 3.64 0.82
CA LEU A 230 13.33 2.49 0.57
C LEU A 230 13.99 1.51 -0.40
N GLY A 231 14.70 2.00 -1.42
CA GLY A 231 15.53 1.17 -2.29
C GLY A 231 16.61 0.40 -1.53
N TYR A 232 17.26 1.00 -0.53
CA TYR A 232 18.17 0.28 0.38
C TYR A 232 17.46 -0.82 1.17
N MET A 233 16.26 -0.54 1.69
CA MET A 233 15.50 -1.53 2.45
C MET A 233 15.09 -2.72 1.58
N MET A 234 14.61 -2.46 0.35
CA MET A 234 14.24 -3.51 -0.60
C MET A 234 15.49 -4.30 -1.02
N LEU A 235 16.61 -3.63 -1.29
CA LEU A 235 17.88 -4.28 -1.55
C LEU A 235 18.28 -5.21 -0.39
N GLY A 236 18.26 -4.70 0.84
CA GLY A 236 18.61 -5.46 2.04
C GLY A 236 17.78 -6.73 2.18
N ILE A 237 16.46 -6.63 2.02
CA ILE A 237 15.58 -7.80 2.00
C ILE A 237 15.93 -8.74 0.85
N GLY A 238 16.15 -8.23 -0.37
CA GLY A 238 16.43 -9.04 -1.55
C GLY A 238 17.76 -9.81 -1.53
N VAL A 239 18.77 -9.31 -0.83
CA VAL A 239 20.10 -9.97 -0.69
C VAL A 239 20.18 -10.92 0.50
N GLY A 240 19.06 -11.19 1.17
CA GLY A 240 18.99 -12.08 2.34
C GLY A 240 19.13 -11.38 3.70
N GLY A 241 19.31 -10.05 3.72
CA GLY A 241 19.34 -9.22 4.93
C GLY A 241 17.96 -8.83 5.43
N TRP A 242 17.09 -9.79 5.71
CA TRP A 242 15.70 -9.55 6.14
C TRP A 242 15.64 -8.63 7.37
N ALA A 243 16.37 -8.98 8.43
CA ALA A 243 16.42 -8.19 9.65
C ALA A 243 17.03 -6.81 9.42
N ALA A 244 18.08 -6.70 8.59
CA ALA A 244 18.72 -5.44 8.24
C ALA A 244 17.77 -4.46 7.54
N GLY A 245 16.98 -4.94 6.57
CA GLY A 245 15.99 -4.13 5.86
C GLY A 245 14.89 -3.57 6.77
N LEU A 246 14.32 -4.41 7.65
CA LEU A 246 13.29 -3.99 8.61
C LEU A 246 13.85 -3.12 9.74
N PHE A 247 15.07 -3.37 10.16
CA PHE A 247 15.77 -2.53 11.13
C PHE A 247 15.97 -1.12 10.58
N HIS A 248 16.40 -1.01 9.33
CA HIS A 248 16.51 0.29 8.67
C HIS A 248 15.15 0.97 8.50
N LEU A 249 14.08 0.23 8.21
CA LEU A 249 12.71 0.77 8.13
C LEU A 249 12.30 1.51 9.42
N ILE A 250 12.57 0.92 10.58
CA ILE A 250 12.22 1.52 11.89
C ILE A 250 13.05 2.77 12.15
N THR A 251 14.38 2.68 12.01
CA THR A 251 15.25 3.85 12.24
C THR A 251 14.90 5.00 11.29
N HIS A 252 14.60 4.69 10.03
CA HIS A 252 14.17 5.62 9.01
C HIS A 252 12.89 6.35 9.36
N ALA A 253 11.90 5.68 9.95
CA ALA A 253 10.67 6.32 10.37
C ALA A 253 10.95 7.50 11.32
N PHE A 254 11.89 7.35 12.27
CA PHE A 254 12.24 8.41 13.22
C PHE A 254 13.01 9.55 12.57
N PHE A 255 14.14 9.27 11.90
CA PHE A 255 14.97 10.34 11.34
C PHE A 255 14.33 11.04 10.14
N LYS A 256 13.44 10.37 9.39
CA LYS A 256 12.67 11.04 8.33
C LYS A 256 11.56 11.91 8.86
N SER A 257 10.80 11.44 9.85
CA SER A 257 9.77 12.26 10.48
C SER A 257 10.39 13.54 11.04
N LEU A 258 11.56 13.40 11.68
CA LEU A 258 12.37 14.52 12.15
C LEU A 258 12.70 15.52 11.03
N MET A 259 13.29 15.05 9.92
CA MET A 259 13.69 15.95 8.82
C MET A 259 12.51 16.58 8.10
N PHE A 260 11.41 15.85 7.86
CA PHE A 260 10.21 16.42 7.25
C PHE A 260 9.58 17.48 8.16
N LEU A 261 9.42 17.20 9.45
CA LEU A 261 8.88 18.20 10.39
C LEU A 261 9.82 19.39 10.57
N ALA A 262 11.15 19.17 10.58
CA ALA A 262 12.13 20.25 10.64
C ALA A 262 12.08 21.12 9.36
N SER A 263 11.91 20.52 8.19
CA SER A 263 11.68 21.28 6.95
C SER A 263 10.37 22.08 7.01
N GLY A 264 9.34 21.55 7.66
CA GLY A 264 8.09 22.27 7.92
C GLY A 264 8.28 23.48 8.81
N SER A 265 9.09 23.35 9.87
CA SER A 265 9.51 24.47 10.72
C SER A 265 10.25 25.54 9.91
N VAL A 266 11.17 25.15 9.02
CA VAL A 266 11.87 26.10 8.12
C VAL A 266 10.89 26.81 7.19
N ILE A 267 9.98 26.08 6.54
CA ILE A 267 9.02 26.62 5.58
C ILE A 267 8.08 27.63 6.27
N VAL A 268 7.54 27.28 7.44
CA VAL A 268 6.69 28.19 8.22
C VAL A 268 7.48 29.41 8.70
N GLY A 269 8.70 29.21 9.21
CA GLY A 269 9.57 30.30 9.63
C GLY A 269 9.95 31.25 8.49
N CYS A 270 10.06 30.74 7.26
CA CYS A 270 10.43 31.51 6.07
C CYS A 270 9.24 32.02 5.25
N HIS A 271 8.05 32.19 5.84
CA HIS A 271 6.82 32.65 5.15
C HIS A 271 6.44 31.81 3.92
N HIS A 272 6.46 30.48 4.07
CA HIS A 272 6.11 29.50 3.03
C HIS A 272 7.09 29.40 1.85
N GLU A 273 8.30 29.96 1.97
CA GLU A 273 9.35 29.73 0.99
C GLU A 273 9.92 28.30 1.13
N GLN A 274 9.99 27.58 0.01
CA GLN A 274 10.43 26.17 -0.03
C GLN A 274 11.76 25.99 -0.79
N GLU A 275 12.13 26.96 -1.61
CA GLU A 275 13.32 26.92 -2.45
C GLU A 275 14.58 27.24 -1.63
N MET A 276 15.44 26.25 -1.43
CA MET A 276 16.70 26.43 -0.71
C MET A 276 17.63 27.50 -1.32
N PRO A 277 17.66 27.76 -2.65
CA PRO A 277 18.47 28.85 -3.21
C PRO A 277 18.17 30.25 -2.67
N LYS A 278 16.98 30.47 -2.10
CA LYS A 278 16.60 31.74 -1.48
C LYS A 278 16.93 31.81 0.01
N MET A 279 17.28 30.68 0.62
CA MET A 279 17.60 30.55 2.03
C MET A 279 19.10 30.74 2.30
N GLY A 280 19.52 30.70 3.56
CA GLY A 280 20.91 30.77 3.99
C GLY A 280 21.07 31.42 5.38
N GLY A 281 22.04 30.95 6.16
CA GLY A 281 22.36 31.52 7.47
C GLY A 281 21.31 31.30 8.57
N LEU A 282 20.28 30.49 8.34
CA LEU A 282 19.14 30.30 9.25
C LEU A 282 19.51 29.71 10.61
N TRP A 283 20.68 29.07 10.76
CA TRP A 283 21.13 28.49 12.04
C TRP A 283 21.15 29.51 13.19
N ARG A 284 21.38 30.81 12.89
CA ARG A 284 21.39 31.88 13.89
C ARG A 284 20.00 32.29 14.37
N LYS A 285 18.98 32.09 13.54
CA LYS A 285 17.58 32.49 13.80
C LYS A 285 16.74 31.34 14.33
N MET A 286 17.05 30.11 13.89
CA MET A 286 16.32 28.89 14.21
C MET A 286 17.29 27.77 14.66
N PRO A 287 18.02 27.95 15.79
CA PRO A 287 19.06 27.03 16.19
C PRO A 287 18.54 25.63 16.56
N VAL A 288 17.33 25.53 17.12
CA VAL A 288 16.73 24.25 17.51
C VAL A 288 16.36 23.46 16.25
N THR A 289 15.70 24.11 15.29
CA THR A 289 15.37 23.50 14.00
C THR A 289 16.64 23.11 13.22
N ALA A 290 17.68 23.94 13.25
CA ALA A 290 18.94 23.65 12.56
C ALA A 290 19.68 22.43 13.16
N PHE A 291 19.73 22.35 14.50
CA PHE A 291 20.39 21.23 15.19
C PHE A 291 19.60 19.93 15.03
N THR A 292 18.29 19.96 15.21
CA THR A 292 17.43 18.78 15.04
C THR A 292 17.45 18.27 13.59
N MET A 293 17.48 19.16 12.59
CA MET A 293 17.73 18.77 11.20
C MET A 293 19.12 18.13 11.02
N LEU A 294 20.16 18.69 11.65
CA LEU A 294 21.52 18.15 11.55
C LEU A 294 21.61 16.72 12.10
N VAL A 295 20.95 16.45 13.24
CA VAL A 295 20.83 15.10 13.82
C VAL A 295 20.21 14.14 12.80
N GLY A 296 19.12 14.54 12.14
CA GLY A 296 18.48 13.75 11.09
C GLY A 296 19.39 13.49 9.88
N VAL A 297 20.12 14.53 9.44
CA VAL A 297 21.10 14.45 8.34
C VAL A 297 22.23 13.47 8.68
N ILE A 298 22.83 13.58 9.87
CA ILE A 298 23.90 12.67 10.31
C ILE A 298 23.38 11.23 10.41
N ALA A 299 22.16 11.04 10.94
CA ALA A 299 21.53 9.74 11.04
C ALA A 299 21.35 9.09 9.67
N ILE A 300 20.70 9.75 8.69
CA ILE A 300 20.47 9.15 7.37
C ILE A 300 21.76 8.90 6.57
N CYS A 301 22.83 9.66 6.84
CA CYS A 301 24.14 9.46 6.21
C CYS A 301 24.84 8.20 6.74
N GLY A 302 24.44 7.69 7.90
CA GLY A 302 25.13 6.58 8.56
C GLY A 302 26.51 7.00 9.10
N LEU A 303 26.68 8.26 9.51
CA LEU A 303 27.95 8.71 10.07
C LEU A 303 28.04 8.31 11.56
N ALA A 304 29.09 7.59 11.91
CA ALA A 304 29.48 7.38 13.31
C ALA A 304 30.22 8.62 13.83
N ILE A 305 29.79 9.17 14.97
CA ILE A 305 30.61 10.12 15.72
C ILE A 305 31.52 9.29 16.65
N PRO A 306 32.85 9.49 16.60
CA PRO A 306 33.80 8.71 17.41
C PRO A 306 33.82 9.10 18.91
N PHE A 307 32.75 9.71 19.44
CA PHE A 307 32.67 10.05 20.86
C PHE A 307 32.01 8.91 21.66
N SER A 308 32.77 8.36 22.60
CA SER A 308 32.23 7.51 23.67
C SER A 308 31.78 8.40 24.81
N ILE A 309 30.49 8.37 25.16
CA ILE A 309 29.96 9.05 26.34
C ILE A 309 29.43 7.94 27.26
N PHE A 310 29.92 7.90 28.51
CA PHE A 310 29.62 6.85 29.50
C PHE A 310 29.94 5.41 29.06
N GLY A 311 30.98 5.20 28.24
CA GLY A 311 31.46 3.86 27.87
C GLY A 311 30.68 3.18 26.75
N ALA A 312 29.62 3.80 26.23
CA ALA A 312 28.91 3.35 25.02
C ALA A 312 29.42 4.11 23.78
N LYS A 313 29.76 3.38 22.71
CA LYS A 313 29.98 3.98 21.38
C LYS A 313 28.65 4.55 20.90
N ILE A 314 28.45 5.87 20.99
CA ILE A 314 27.23 6.51 20.48
C ILE A 314 27.39 6.70 18.99
N ALA A 315 26.83 5.78 18.21
CA ALA A 315 26.60 5.98 16.78
C ALA A 315 25.11 6.31 16.55
N PHE A 316 24.83 7.15 15.56
CA PHE A 316 23.44 7.45 15.19
C PHE A 316 22.76 6.20 14.65
N SER A 317 21.44 6.15 14.77
CA SER A 317 20.69 4.95 14.41
C SER A 317 20.87 4.47 12.96
N GLY A 318 21.13 5.40 12.04
CA GLY A 318 21.40 5.05 10.65
C GLY A 318 22.78 4.44 10.39
N TYR A 319 23.78 4.63 11.26
CA TYR A 319 25.07 3.93 11.14
C TYR A 319 24.84 2.43 11.28
N HIS A 320 24.21 2.02 12.38
CA HIS A 320 23.95 0.61 12.65
C HIS A 320 23.08 -0.06 11.59
N SER A 321 22.01 0.62 11.15
CA SER A 321 21.04 0.00 10.23
C SER A 321 21.49 -0.01 8.78
N LYS A 322 22.17 1.04 8.31
CA LYS A 322 22.65 1.11 6.93
C LYS A 322 23.87 0.22 6.72
N ASP A 323 24.77 0.15 7.71
CA ASP A 323 25.92 -0.75 7.66
C ASP A 323 25.49 -2.22 7.61
N ALA A 324 24.42 -2.60 8.33
CA ALA A 324 23.85 -3.94 8.25
C ALA A 324 23.40 -4.30 6.81
N ILE A 325 22.76 -3.37 6.08
CA ILE A 325 22.34 -3.60 4.69
C ILE A 325 23.56 -3.74 3.76
N VAL A 326 24.56 -2.88 3.94
CA VAL A 326 25.81 -2.95 3.14
C VAL A 326 26.57 -4.24 3.45
N ALA A 327 26.55 -4.71 4.70
CA ALA A 327 27.12 -6.00 5.12
C ALA A 327 26.40 -7.18 4.46
N SER A 328 25.05 -7.17 4.44
CA SER A 328 24.27 -8.19 3.73
C SER A 328 24.58 -8.20 2.23
N SER A 329 24.74 -7.02 1.63
CA SER A 329 25.09 -6.89 0.21
C SER A 329 26.50 -7.39 -0.10
N LEU A 330 27.46 -7.16 0.81
CA LEU A 330 28.83 -7.66 0.69
C LEU A 330 28.90 -9.19 0.81
N ALA A 331 28.19 -9.75 1.80
CA ALA A 331 28.09 -11.20 1.97
C ALA A 331 27.46 -11.86 0.73
N PHE A 332 26.40 -11.26 0.18
CA PHE A 332 25.77 -11.72 -1.05
C PHE A 332 26.71 -11.67 -2.26
N MET A 333 27.50 -10.60 -2.40
CA MET A 333 28.52 -10.48 -3.46
C MET A 333 29.60 -11.56 -3.32
N ASN A 334 30.06 -11.84 -2.11
CA ASN A 334 31.07 -12.87 -1.86
C ASN A 334 30.57 -14.26 -2.25
N ALA A 335 29.28 -14.54 -2.03
CA ALA A 335 28.63 -15.77 -2.45
C ALA A 335 28.30 -15.79 -3.96
N ASN A 336 27.97 -14.65 -4.56
CA ASN A 336 27.54 -14.53 -5.96
C ASN A 336 28.27 -13.40 -6.69
N GLN A 337 29.51 -13.65 -7.11
CA GLN A 337 30.39 -12.63 -7.69
C GLN A 337 29.83 -11.95 -8.95
N ILE A 338 28.96 -12.64 -9.71
CA ILE A 338 28.30 -12.09 -10.91
C ILE A 338 27.44 -10.87 -10.55
N HIS A 339 26.91 -10.80 -9.33
CA HIS A 339 26.01 -9.75 -8.88
C HIS A 339 26.73 -8.61 -8.12
N PHE A 340 28.02 -8.36 -8.40
CA PHE A 340 28.83 -7.34 -7.71
C PHE A 340 28.21 -5.93 -7.67
N LEU A 341 27.41 -5.55 -8.67
CA LEU A 341 26.72 -4.26 -8.70
C LEU A 341 25.79 -4.05 -7.50
N LEU A 342 25.21 -5.13 -6.95
CA LEU A 342 24.35 -5.07 -5.77
C LEU A 342 25.10 -4.63 -4.50
N PHE A 343 26.44 -4.61 -4.51
CA PHE A 343 27.27 -4.06 -3.44
C PHE A 343 27.86 -2.68 -3.78
N PHE A 344 28.41 -2.50 -4.98
CA PHE A 344 29.08 -1.23 -5.33
C PHE A 344 28.11 -0.06 -5.52
N VAL A 345 26.94 -0.29 -6.13
CA VAL A 345 25.93 0.76 -6.35
C VAL A 345 25.38 1.33 -5.04
N PRO A 346 24.93 0.53 -4.05
CA PRO A 346 24.53 1.08 -2.74
C PRO A 346 25.70 1.70 -1.99
N LEU A 347 26.95 1.25 -2.18
CA LEU A 347 28.11 1.90 -1.56
C LEU A 347 28.33 3.31 -2.12
N VAL A 348 28.37 3.46 -3.45
CA VAL A 348 28.47 4.78 -4.11
C VAL A 348 27.29 5.67 -3.73
N THR A 349 26.10 5.10 -3.72
CA THR A 349 24.88 5.82 -3.32
C THR A 349 24.94 6.30 -1.88
N ALA A 350 25.66 5.63 -0.98
CA ALA A 350 25.81 6.07 0.40
C ALA A 350 26.59 7.39 0.48
N GLY A 351 27.63 7.52 -0.35
CA GLY A 351 28.34 8.79 -0.54
C GLY A 351 27.46 9.87 -1.17
N ILE A 352 26.65 9.53 -2.18
CA ILE A 352 25.70 10.49 -2.78
C ILE A 352 24.65 10.95 -1.75
N THR A 353 24.13 10.04 -0.91
CA THR A 353 23.24 10.36 0.20
C THR A 353 23.85 11.41 1.10
N ALA A 354 25.08 11.19 1.53
CA ALA A 354 25.78 12.14 2.36
C ALA A 354 25.94 13.50 1.67
N PHE A 355 26.31 13.49 0.39
CA PHE A 355 26.46 14.72 -0.37
C PHE A 355 25.18 15.56 -0.42
N TYR A 356 24.05 15.01 -0.87
CA TYR A 356 22.82 15.82 -1.02
C TYR A 356 22.20 16.20 0.33
N MET A 357 22.41 15.41 1.39
CA MET A 357 21.90 15.72 2.73
C MET A 357 22.68 16.84 3.40
N PHE A 358 24.02 16.79 3.33
CA PHE A 358 24.84 17.91 3.78
C PHE A 358 24.66 19.14 2.90
N ARG A 359 24.44 18.98 1.58
CA ARG A 359 24.02 20.09 0.71
C ARG A 359 22.76 20.76 1.26
N LEU A 360 21.70 20.00 1.53
CA LEU A 360 20.45 20.53 2.09
C LEU A 360 20.72 21.35 3.35
N TRP A 361 21.52 20.80 4.28
CA TRP A 361 21.82 21.49 5.53
C TRP A 361 22.65 22.77 5.33
N PHE A 362 23.77 22.70 4.60
CA PHE A 362 24.63 23.87 4.37
C PHE A 362 23.95 24.96 3.56
N TYR A 363 23.15 24.57 2.56
CA TYR A 363 22.50 25.53 1.67
C TYR A 363 21.36 26.27 2.39
N THR A 364 20.68 25.61 3.33
CA THR A 364 19.57 26.17 4.12
C THR A 364 20.05 26.95 5.35
N PHE A 365 20.92 26.36 6.17
CA PHE A 365 21.25 26.89 7.50
C PHE A 365 22.60 27.62 7.58
N ALA A 366 23.57 27.26 6.74
CA ALA A 366 24.90 27.85 6.78
C ALA A 366 25.07 29.01 5.79
N GLY A 367 26.23 29.67 5.87
CA GLY A 367 26.60 30.76 4.97
C GLY A 367 25.85 32.08 5.23
N THR A 368 25.88 32.95 4.23
CA THR A 368 25.22 34.25 4.25
C THR A 368 23.78 34.15 3.75
N PRO A 369 22.83 34.93 4.33
CA PRO A 369 21.48 35.03 3.81
C PRO A 369 21.46 35.48 2.35
N ARG A 370 20.77 34.73 1.47
CA ARG A 370 20.68 35.03 0.04
C ARG A 370 19.52 35.96 -0.28
N ASP A 371 18.36 35.71 0.33
CA ASP A 371 17.26 36.66 0.37
C ASP A 371 17.15 37.30 1.76
N LYS A 372 17.34 38.63 1.82
CA LYS A 372 17.24 39.39 3.08
C LYS A 372 15.82 39.42 3.62
N LYS A 373 14.80 39.53 2.76
CA LYS A 373 13.41 39.61 3.20
C LYS A 373 12.99 38.33 3.91
N VAL A 374 13.36 37.17 3.35
CA VAL A 374 13.09 35.87 3.96
C VAL A 374 13.81 35.74 5.31
N TYR A 375 15.09 36.11 5.37
CA TYR A 375 15.89 35.99 6.59
C TYR A 375 15.45 36.93 7.72
N ASP A 376 15.06 38.16 7.41
CA ASP A 376 14.66 39.14 8.43
C ASP A 376 13.37 38.73 9.14
N HIS A 377 12.44 38.11 8.40
CA HIS A 377 11.20 37.57 8.94
C HIS A 377 11.36 36.18 9.56
N ALA A 378 12.46 35.47 9.28
CA ALA A 378 12.70 34.14 9.82
C ALA A 378 12.78 34.14 11.35
N ARG A 379 11.95 33.28 11.95
CA ARG A 379 11.89 33.05 13.40
C ARG A 379 11.72 31.57 13.70
N GLU A 380 12.21 31.17 14.86
CA GLU A 380 12.02 29.82 15.36
C GLU A 380 10.53 29.51 15.54
N SER A 381 10.16 28.26 15.26
CA SER A 381 8.79 27.80 15.37
C SER A 381 8.31 27.71 16.82
N PRO A 382 6.99 27.82 17.08
CA PRO A 382 6.45 27.68 18.43
C PRO A 382 6.75 26.30 19.03
N LEU A 383 6.61 26.19 20.36
CA LEU A 383 6.88 24.96 21.11
C LEU A 383 6.09 23.74 20.61
N VAL A 384 4.89 23.94 20.09
CA VAL A 384 4.06 22.89 19.49
C VAL A 384 4.76 22.19 18.31
N MET A 385 5.63 22.89 17.60
CA MET A 385 6.42 22.31 16.51
C MET A 385 7.80 21.86 16.98
N THR A 386 8.48 22.59 17.86
CA THR A 386 9.87 22.28 18.26
C THR A 386 9.98 21.11 19.25
N ILE A 387 8.99 20.90 20.13
CA ILE A 387 8.99 19.77 21.07
C ILE A 387 9.01 18.42 20.31
N PRO A 388 8.12 18.16 19.32
CA PRO A 388 8.22 16.97 18.50
C PRO A 388 9.58 16.76 17.82
N LEU A 389 10.23 17.83 17.34
CA LEU A 389 11.57 17.73 16.74
C LEU A 389 12.61 17.26 17.75
N ILE A 390 12.58 17.80 18.97
CA ILE A 390 13.53 17.39 20.02
C ILE A 390 13.31 15.92 20.38
N VAL A 391 12.06 15.50 20.59
CA VAL A 391 11.72 14.09 20.90
C VAL A 391 12.16 13.16 19.79
N LEU A 392 11.86 13.48 18.53
CA LEU A 392 12.29 12.66 17.39
C LEU A 392 13.81 12.66 17.20
N SER A 393 14.49 13.77 17.53
CA SER A 393 15.96 13.82 17.51
C SER A 393 16.60 12.88 18.52
N PHE A 394 15.98 12.74 19.71
CA PHE A 394 16.40 11.76 20.70
C PHE A 394 16.26 10.34 20.15
N PHE A 395 15.13 9.98 19.56
CA PHE A 395 14.96 8.66 18.94
C PHE A 395 15.90 8.43 17.75
N ALA A 396 16.15 9.43 16.90
CA ALA A 396 17.10 9.32 15.80
C ALA A 396 18.53 8.99 16.26
N ILE A 397 18.90 9.38 17.48
CA ILE A 397 20.18 9.02 18.10
C ILE A 397 20.10 7.64 18.74
N PHE A 398 19.10 7.38 19.58
CA PHE A 398 19.13 6.27 20.55
C PHE A 398 18.31 5.03 20.17
N VAL A 399 17.45 5.08 19.15
CA VAL A 399 16.52 3.96 18.86
C VAL A 399 17.25 2.65 18.49
N ALA A 400 18.46 2.75 17.95
CA ALA A 400 19.28 1.61 17.53
C ALA A 400 20.52 1.43 18.42
N VAL A 401 20.43 1.80 19.70
CA VAL A 401 21.50 1.55 20.68
C VAL A 401 21.84 0.05 20.71
N GLY A 402 23.14 -0.25 20.62
CA GLY A 402 23.64 -1.62 20.55
C GLY A 402 23.64 -2.24 19.14
N GLY A 403 23.10 -1.54 18.12
CA GLY A 403 23.09 -2.04 16.75
C GLY A 403 22.51 -3.44 16.61
N GLU A 404 23.24 -4.34 15.95
CA GLU A 404 22.81 -5.73 15.73
C GLU A 404 22.80 -6.60 17.01
N VAL A 405 23.49 -6.18 18.07
CA VAL A 405 23.39 -6.83 19.39
C VAL A 405 22.39 -6.12 20.31
N GLY A 406 21.76 -5.07 19.82
CA GLY A 406 20.83 -4.24 20.56
C GLY A 406 19.43 -4.87 20.69
N PRO A 407 18.62 -4.36 21.63
CA PRO A 407 17.29 -4.90 21.91
C PRO A 407 16.35 -4.79 20.70
N LEU A 408 16.43 -3.71 19.92
CA LEU A 408 15.56 -3.52 18.76
C LEU A 408 15.83 -4.57 17.67
N TYR A 409 17.10 -4.81 17.35
CA TYR A 409 17.47 -5.80 16.34
C TYR A 409 17.19 -7.23 16.85
N GLY A 410 17.40 -7.49 18.15
CA GLY A 410 17.02 -8.76 18.78
C GLY A 410 15.50 -9.04 18.74
N LEU A 411 14.65 -8.02 18.94
CA LEU A 411 13.20 -8.16 18.78
C LEU A 411 12.81 -8.53 17.34
N LEU A 412 13.46 -7.92 16.34
CA LEU A 412 13.23 -8.26 14.94
C LEU A 412 13.66 -9.70 14.65
N GLN A 413 14.84 -10.11 15.12
CA GLN A 413 15.33 -11.48 14.98
C GLN A 413 14.41 -12.51 15.64
N GLY A 414 13.82 -12.20 16.79
CA GLY A 414 12.85 -13.09 17.43
C GLY A 414 11.60 -13.35 16.59
N SER A 415 11.33 -12.51 15.59
CA SER A 415 10.24 -12.64 14.63
C SER A 415 10.69 -13.09 13.23
N GLU A 416 11.97 -13.46 13.10
CA GLU A 416 12.56 -13.86 11.82
C GLU A 416 11.98 -15.19 11.32
N PRO A 417 11.69 -15.31 10.02
CA PRO A 417 11.22 -16.58 9.49
C PRO A 417 12.29 -17.68 9.53
N VAL A 418 11.85 -18.92 9.80
CA VAL A 418 12.68 -20.15 9.92
C VAL A 418 13.64 -20.38 8.73
N HIS A 419 13.36 -19.81 7.56
CA HIS A 419 14.17 -19.95 6.35
C HIS A 419 15.48 -19.14 6.34
N VAL A 420 15.68 -18.21 7.27
CA VAL A 420 16.87 -17.33 7.29
C VAL A 420 18.01 -17.88 8.16
N ASP A 421 17.69 -18.68 9.17
CA ASP A 421 18.63 -19.12 10.21
C ASP A 421 19.54 -20.30 9.76
N GLY A 422 19.05 -21.17 8.86
CA GLY A 422 19.74 -22.40 8.45
C GLY A 422 20.96 -22.23 7.51
N GLY A 423 21.19 -21.03 7.00
CA GLY A 423 22.30 -20.74 6.09
C GLY A 423 22.16 -21.35 4.70
N ALA A 424 22.77 -20.64 3.73
CA ALA A 424 22.96 -21.05 2.33
C ALA A 424 21.87 -21.99 1.78
N VAL A 425 20.72 -21.43 1.42
CA VAL A 425 19.92 -22.05 0.35
C VAL A 425 20.76 -21.96 -0.92
N SER A 426 21.66 -22.91 -1.09
CA SER A 426 22.39 -23.17 -2.32
C SER A 426 21.37 -23.72 -3.29
N VAL A 427 20.76 -22.83 -4.06
CA VAL A 427 19.95 -23.20 -5.21
C VAL A 427 20.92 -23.58 -6.31
N ALA A 428 21.54 -24.76 -6.19
CA ALA A 428 22.35 -25.35 -7.25
C ALA A 428 21.40 -25.77 -8.38
N THR A 429 21.16 -24.86 -9.31
CA THR A 429 20.78 -25.25 -10.68
C THR A 429 22.07 -25.63 -11.38
N GLU A 430 22.14 -26.80 -12.02
CA GLU A 430 23.16 -27.06 -13.04
C GLU A 430 23.00 -26.03 -14.16
N GLY A 431 23.76 -24.93 -14.10
CA GLY A 431 23.66 -23.80 -15.02
C GLY A 431 24.07 -22.46 -14.40
N ALA A 432 24.23 -21.44 -15.23
CA ALA A 432 24.77 -20.10 -14.90
C ALA A 432 23.90 -19.24 -13.94
N THR A 433 22.95 -19.82 -13.21
CA THR A 433 21.92 -19.14 -12.40
C THR A 433 21.81 -19.66 -10.97
N ALA A 434 22.82 -20.37 -10.46
CA ALA A 434 22.82 -20.77 -9.05
C ALA A 434 22.99 -19.55 -8.14
N ILE A 435 21.93 -19.18 -7.40
CA ILE A 435 21.93 -18.08 -6.44
C ILE A 435 22.09 -18.67 -5.04
N THR A 436 23.12 -18.22 -4.32
CA THR A 436 23.38 -18.62 -2.94
C THR A 436 23.02 -17.47 -1.99
N MET A 437 22.06 -17.67 -1.11
CA MET A 437 21.70 -16.67 -0.11
C MET A 437 22.68 -16.72 1.08
N PRO A 438 23.26 -15.60 1.52
CA PRO A 438 24.22 -15.60 2.61
C PRO A 438 23.56 -15.99 3.93
N SER A 439 24.27 -16.74 4.76
CA SER A 439 23.85 -17.03 6.13
C SER A 439 24.08 -15.85 7.05
N ARG A 440 23.42 -15.84 8.21
CA ARG A 440 23.62 -14.84 9.26
C ARG A 440 25.08 -14.72 9.70
N HIS A 441 25.76 -15.85 9.90
CA HIS A 441 27.17 -15.87 10.26
C HIS A 441 28.05 -15.21 9.18
N ALA A 442 27.79 -15.51 7.91
CA ALA A 442 28.51 -14.90 6.80
C ALA A 442 28.32 -13.37 6.73
N ILE A 443 27.13 -12.87 7.05
CA ILE A 443 26.85 -11.42 7.12
C ILE A 443 27.61 -10.78 8.29
N HIS A 444 27.58 -11.42 9.45
CA HIS A 444 28.26 -10.92 10.65
C HIS A 444 29.79 -10.87 10.48
N ASP A 445 30.38 -11.86 9.82
CA ASP A 445 31.84 -11.94 9.59
C ASP A 445 32.37 -10.78 8.72
N VAL A 446 31.58 -10.34 7.74
CA VAL A 446 31.97 -9.24 6.84
C VAL A 446 31.48 -7.87 7.32
N HIS A 447 30.71 -7.81 8.40
CA HIS A 447 30.06 -6.59 8.89
C HIS A 447 31.07 -5.48 9.16
N GLY A 448 32.16 -5.79 9.86
CA GLY A 448 33.20 -4.80 10.18
C GLY A 448 33.86 -4.19 8.94
N GLN A 449 34.07 -4.99 7.88
CA GLN A 449 34.64 -4.53 6.62
C GLN A 449 33.65 -3.66 5.85
N ALA A 450 32.40 -4.11 5.74
CA ALA A 450 31.32 -3.38 5.08
C ALA A 450 31.05 -2.01 5.73
N GLY A 451 31.02 -1.94 7.06
CA GLY A 451 30.85 -0.69 7.79
C GLY A 451 31.97 0.31 7.54
N TRP A 452 33.23 -0.15 7.41
CA TRP A 452 34.34 0.74 7.07
C TRP A 452 34.22 1.32 5.66
N TYR A 453 33.82 0.50 4.69
CA TYR A 453 33.56 0.97 3.33
C TYR A 453 32.42 1.99 3.29
N ALA A 454 31.30 1.68 3.96
CA ALA A 454 30.14 2.57 4.04
C ALA A 454 30.51 3.92 4.71
N LEU A 455 31.29 3.88 5.79
CA LEU A 455 31.75 5.07 6.49
C LEU A 455 32.65 5.94 5.60
N ILE A 456 33.63 5.33 4.89
CA ILE A 456 34.48 6.06 3.94
C ILE A 456 33.64 6.73 2.86
N ALA A 457 32.68 6.01 2.29
CA ALA A 457 31.78 6.55 1.27
C ALA A 457 30.98 7.74 1.81
N ALA A 458 30.35 7.61 2.98
CA ALA A 458 29.57 8.67 3.61
C ALA A 458 30.43 9.91 3.97
N VAL A 459 31.61 9.69 4.56
CA VAL A 459 32.55 10.78 4.89
C VAL A 459 33.01 11.50 3.62
N SER A 460 33.34 10.76 2.55
CA SER A 460 33.76 11.37 1.29
C SER A 460 32.69 12.29 0.70
N GLY A 461 31.42 11.86 0.73
CA GLY A 461 30.29 12.67 0.27
C GLY A 461 30.05 13.91 1.12
N ALA A 462 30.13 13.76 2.45
CA ALA A 462 30.00 14.88 3.39
C ALA A 462 31.12 15.92 3.24
N VAL A 463 32.37 15.47 3.09
CA VAL A 463 33.53 16.33 2.84
C VAL A 463 33.36 17.06 1.51
N PHE A 464 32.93 16.36 0.45
CA PHE A 464 32.71 16.99 -0.85
C PHE A 464 31.61 18.07 -0.78
N ALA A 465 30.51 17.81 -0.07
CA ALA A 465 29.47 18.81 0.18
C ALA A 465 29.99 20.01 0.99
N TYR A 466 30.84 19.77 2.00
CA TYR A 466 31.45 20.83 2.81
C TYR A 466 32.40 21.72 1.99
N LEU A 467 33.21 21.15 1.09
CA LEU A 467 34.10 21.91 0.21
C LEU A 467 33.33 22.81 -0.76
N LEU A 468 32.23 22.31 -1.34
CA LEU A 468 31.39 23.04 -2.30
C LEU A 468 30.47 24.09 -1.66
N TYR A 469 29.78 23.74 -0.58
CA TYR A 469 28.73 24.59 -0.01
C TYR A 469 29.11 25.26 1.31
N GLY A 470 30.03 24.66 2.07
CA GLY A 470 30.53 25.19 3.34
C GLY A 470 31.63 26.24 3.12
N ILE A 471 32.77 25.81 2.58
CA ILE A 471 33.94 26.68 2.32
C ILE A 471 33.83 27.39 0.96
N ARG A 472 33.06 26.85 0.02
CA ARG A 472 32.86 27.39 -1.34
C ARG A 472 34.17 27.49 -2.14
N VAL A 473 35.02 26.46 -2.03
CA VAL A 473 36.28 26.37 -2.80
C VAL A 473 36.01 26.27 -4.30
N ILE A 474 34.90 25.63 -4.67
CA ILE A 474 34.45 25.41 -6.05
C ILE A 474 33.05 26.01 -6.18
N ASP A 475 32.80 26.80 -7.23
CA ASP A 475 31.47 27.33 -7.51
C ASP A 475 30.59 26.23 -8.16
N PRO A 476 29.46 25.83 -7.53
CA PRO A 476 28.51 24.91 -8.14
C PRO A 476 27.97 25.39 -9.49
N ALA A 477 27.97 26.69 -9.77
CA ALA A 477 27.54 27.26 -11.05
C ALA A 477 28.47 26.86 -12.20
N ASP A 478 29.77 26.74 -11.95
CA ASP A 478 30.74 26.32 -12.97
C ASP A 478 30.57 24.83 -13.31
N ILE A 479 30.30 23.98 -12.31
CA ILE A 479 29.98 22.56 -12.52
C ILE A 479 28.72 22.42 -13.38
N LYS A 480 27.68 23.19 -13.04
CA LYS A 480 26.43 23.23 -13.81
C LYS A 480 26.66 23.65 -15.27
N ARG A 481 27.55 24.61 -15.52
CA ARG A 481 27.88 25.06 -16.89
C ARG A 481 28.61 23.98 -17.68
N ASN A 482 29.57 23.30 -17.06
CA ASN A 482 30.38 22.27 -17.74
C ASN A 482 29.59 20.98 -18.00
N PHE A 483 28.66 20.61 -17.11
CA PHE A 483 27.84 19.39 -17.20
C PHE A 483 26.36 19.69 -17.46
N SER A 484 26.05 20.70 -18.26
CA SER A 484 24.69 21.17 -18.50
C SER A 484 23.73 20.08 -18.98
N GLY A 485 24.17 19.18 -19.87
CA GLY A 485 23.36 18.05 -20.35
C GLY A 485 22.98 17.07 -19.24
N VAL A 486 23.94 16.65 -18.40
CA VAL A 486 23.69 15.75 -17.27
C VAL A 486 22.83 16.44 -16.22
N HIS A 487 23.10 17.71 -15.94
CA HIS A 487 22.29 18.50 -15.02
C HIS A 487 20.84 18.59 -15.49
N THR A 488 20.59 18.92 -16.77
CA THR A 488 19.23 18.99 -17.32
C THR A 488 18.53 17.64 -17.24
N PHE A 489 19.21 16.54 -17.60
CA PHE A 489 18.65 15.19 -17.48
C PHE A 489 18.22 14.83 -16.04
N LEU A 490 19.04 15.20 -15.04
CA LEU A 490 18.72 14.96 -13.64
C LEU A 490 17.62 15.91 -13.12
N VAL A 491 17.58 17.17 -13.60
CA VAL A 491 16.49 18.14 -13.29
C VAL A 491 15.16 17.64 -13.84
N GLU A 492 15.17 17.08 -15.05
CA GLU A 492 14.01 16.45 -15.69
C GLU A 492 13.72 15.05 -15.12
N LYS A 493 14.26 14.73 -13.93
CA LYS A 493 13.98 13.48 -13.20
C LYS A 493 14.24 12.22 -14.04
N TRP A 494 15.35 12.18 -14.79
CA TRP A 494 15.67 11.13 -15.78
C TRP A 494 14.69 11.03 -16.96
N ARG A 495 13.81 12.02 -17.14
CA ARG A 495 12.73 12.03 -18.13
C ARG A 495 11.75 10.86 -17.98
N PHE A 496 11.63 10.33 -16.75
CA PHE A 496 10.64 9.29 -16.46
C PHE A 496 9.21 9.79 -16.66
N ASP A 497 8.91 11.03 -16.28
CA ASP A 497 7.58 11.61 -16.45
C ASP A 497 7.17 11.64 -17.94
N ASP A 498 8.07 12.09 -18.82
CA ASP A 498 7.89 12.06 -20.29
C ASP A 498 7.72 10.63 -20.82
N LEU A 499 8.52 9.69 -20.31
CA LEU A 499 8.46 8.29 -20.71
C LEU A 499 7.10 7.68 -20.35
N TYR A 500 6.58 7.96 -19.15
CA TYR A 500 5.26 7.50 -18.71
C TYR A 500 4.14 8.08 -19.57
N GLU A 501 4.25 9.37 -19.89
CA GLU A 501 3.30 10.06 -20.76
C GLU A 501 3.20 9.39 -22.15
N VAL A 502 4.34 9.04 -22.74
CA VAL A 502 4.40 8.41 -24.06
C VAL A 502 4.06 6.92 -24.03
N MET A 503 4.55 6.18 -23.03
CA MET A 503 4.41 4.72 -22.96
C MET A 503 3.04 4.27 -22.48
N PHE A 504 2.42 5.00 -21.55
CA PHE A 504 1.19 4.55 -20.89
C PHE A 504 0.04 5.53 -21.13
N ILE A 505 0.21 6.82 -20.83
CA ILE A 505 -0.90 7.77 -20.81
C ILE A 505 -1.47 8.01 -22.21
N LYS A 506 -0.62 8.36 -23.19
CA LYS A 506 -1.06 8.60 -24.57
C LYS A 506 -1.73 7.38 -25.22
N PRO A 507 -1.18 6.16 -25.15
CA PRO A 507 -1.84 4.97 -25.66
C PRO A 507 -3.20 4.69 -24.99
N VAL A 508 -3.30 4.85 -23.68
CA VAL A 508 -4.58 4.70 -22.96
C VAL A 508 -5.60 5.73 -23.45
N HIS A 509 -5.21 6.99 -23.67
CA HIS A 509 -6.10 8.00 -24.25
C HIS A 509 -6.48 7.72 -25.71
N VAL A 510 -5.63 7.05 -26.49
CA VAL A 510 -6.02 6.56 -27.82
C VAL A 510 -7.10 5.51 -27.67
N ILE A 511 -6.87 4.44 -26.90
CA ILE A 511 -7.84 3.36 -26.69
C ILE A 511 -9.15 3.91 -26.12
N ALA A 512 -9.10 4.82 -25.14
CA ALA A 512 -10.28 5.45 -24.58
C ALA A 512 -11.11 6.19 -25.64
N ARG A 513 -10.46 6.95 -26.53
CA ARG A 513 -11.15 7.61 -27.66
C ARG A 513 -11.77 6.61 -28.63
N TRP A 514 -11.13 5.48 -28.89
CA TRP A 514 -11.73 4.39 -29.68
C TRP A 514 -12.95 3.79 -28.99
N CYS A 515 -12.87 3.48 -27.69
CA CYS A 515 -14.00 2.99 -26.91
C CYS A 515 -15.17 3.98 -26.90
N THR A 516 -14.91 5.27 -26.66
CA THR A 516 -15.94 6.32 -26.71
C THR A 516 -16.53 6.49 -28.11
N GLY A 517 -15.71 6.35 -29.16
CA GLY A 517 -16.20 6.38 -30.53
C GLY A 517 -17.11 5.20 -30.86
N PHE A 518 -16.78 4.01 -30.38
CA PHE A 518 -17.60 2.81 -30.54
C PHE A 518 -18.93 2.92 -29.77
N ASP A 519 -18.86 3.38 -28.53
CA ASP A 519 -20.02 3.59 -27.66
C ASP A 519 -21.01 4.58 -28.29
N ARG A 520 -20.55 5.78 -28.65
CA ARG A 520 -21.40 6.80 -29.28
C ARG A 520 -21.87 6.44 -30.69
N GLY A 521 -21.08 5.69 -31.44
CA GLY A 521 -21.38 5.34 -32.83
C GLY A 521 -22.37 4.18 -32.94
N TYR A 522 -22.10 3.09 -32.24
CA TYR A 522 -22.82 1.83 -32.41
C TYR A 522 -23.79 1.57 -31.27
N ILE A 523 -23.36 1.72 -30.00
CA ILE A 523 -24.18 1.39 -28.84
C ILE A 523 -25.32 2.40 -28.70
N ASP A 524 -25.01 3.69 -28.65
CA ASP A 524 -26.02 4.76 -28.59
C ASP A 524 -26.92 4.74 -29.83
N GLY A 525 -26.35 4.47 -31.00
CA GLY A 525 -27.09 4.33 -32.26
C GLY A 525 -28.15 3.22 -32.19
N LEU A 526 -27.76 2.04 -31.68
CA LEU A 526 -28.64 0.90 -31.48
C LEU A 526 -29.70 1.19 -30.42
N LEU A 527 -29.32 1.77 -29.28
CA LEU A 527 -30.25 2.14 -28.21
C LEU A 527 -31.30 3.15 -28.68
N HIS A 528 -30.89 4.19 -29.42
CA HIS A 528 -31.81 5.16 -30.00
C HIS A 528 -32.71 4.54 -31.07
N TRP A 529 -32.23 3.55 -31.83
CA TRP A 529 -33.07 2.82 -32.78
C TRP A 529 -34.12 1.95 -32.06
N LEU A 530 -33.70 1.18 -31.04
CA LEU A 530 -34.59 0.37 -30.21
C LEU A 530 -35.64 1.23 -29.51
N SER A 531 -35.23 2.34 -28.91
CA SER A 531 -36.14 3.30 -28.25
C SER A 531 -37.20 3.82 -29.21
N ARG A 532 -36.80 4.23 -30.43
CA ARG A 532 -37.76 4.64 -31.48
C ARG A 532 -38.73 3.53 -31.84
N LYS A 533 -38.26 2.28 -31.94
CA LYS A 533 -39.13 1.13 -32.21
C LYS A 533 -40.09 0.80 -31.08
N THR A 534 -39.67 0.94 -29.83
CA THR A 534 -40.57 0.79 -28.68
C THR A 534 -41.69 1.84 -28.70
N VAL A 535 -41.37 3.09 -29.03
CA VAL A 535 -42.37 4.16 -29.16
C VAL A 535 -43.31 3.89 -30.34
N ASP A 536 -42.82 3.39 -31.47
CA ASP A 536 -43.65 2.99 -32.61
C ASP A 536 -44.66 1.89 -32.20
N VAL A 537 -44.20 0.86 -31.47
CA VAL A 537 -45.03 -0.25 -30.98
C VAL A 537 -46.07 0.25 -29.96
N SER A 538 -45.68 1.10 -29.02
CA SER A 538 -46.61 1.68 -28.03
C SER A 538 -47.70 2.53 -28.69
N ASN A 539 -47.37 3.30 -29.72
CA ASN A 539 -48.36 4.05 -30.50
C ASN A 539 -49.32 3.13 -31.27
N TRP A 540 -48.86 1.96 -31.72
CA TRP A 540 -49.72 0.97 -32.36
C TRP A 540 -50.65 0.31 -31.34
N ASP A 541 -50.13 -0.08 -30.18
CA ASP A 541 -50.90 -0.65 -29.07
C ASP A 541 -52.02 0.30 -28.61
N ARG A 542 -51.69 1.58 -28.39
CA ARG A 542 -52.68 2.63 -28.08
C ARG A 542 -53.78 2.73 -29.15
N LYS A 543 -53.41 2.68 -30.44
CA LYS A 543 -54.40 2.70 -31.53
C LYS A 543 -55.27 1.45 -31.54
N PHE A 544 -54.74 0.29 -31.17
CA PHE A 544 -55.50 -0.94 -31.08
C PHE A 544 -56.50 -0.87 -29.91
N ASP A 545 -56.06 -0.40 -28.75
CA ASP A 545 -56.89 -0.23 -27.56
C ASP A 545 -58.05 0.75 -27.82
N GLU A 546 -57.75 1.97 -28.27
CA GLU A 546 -58.75 3.02 -28.53
C GLU A 546 -59.77 2.64 -29.62
N ASN A 547 -59.33 1.94 -30.68
CA ASN A 547 -60.21 1.65 -31.81
C ASN A 547 -60.91 0.29 -31.72
N VAL A 548 -60.23 -0.73 -31.20
CA VAL A 548 -60.73 -2.11 -31.20
C VAL A 548 -61.35 -2.43 -29.86
N ILE A 549 -60.62 -2.27 -28.76
CA ILE A 549 -61.09 -2.67 -27.43
C ILE A 549 -62.19 -1.72 -26.96
N ASP A 550 -61.89 -0.42 -26.87
CA ASP A 550 -62.87 0.60 -26.53
C ASP A 550 -64.00 0.64 -27.55
N GLY A 551 -63.69 0.46 -28.84
CA GLY A 551 -64.68 0.36 -29.91
C GLY A 551 -65.69 -0.78 -29.67
N LEU A 552 -65.21 -1.98 -29.34
CA LEU A 552 -66.04 -3.15 -29.03
C LEU A 552 -66.87 -2.94 -27.77
N VAL A 553 -66.27 -2.45 -26.69
CA VAL A 553 -66.97 -2.20 -25.42
C VAL A 553 -68.08 -1.17 -25.61
N ASN A 554 -67.78 -0.05 -26.29
CA ASN A 554 -68.75 0.97 -26.62
C ASN A 554 -69.86 0.45 -27.56
N TRP A 555 -69.51 -0.44 -28.49
CA TRP A 555 -70.50 -1.07 -29.37
C TRP A 555 -71.46 -1.98 -28.60
N ILE A 556 -70.95 -2.85 -27.72
CA ILE A 556 -71.77 -3.70 -26.84
C ILE A 556 -72.69 -2.82 -25.98
N GLY A 557 -72.14 -1.78 -25.35
CA GLY A 557 -72.93 -0.81 -24.58
C GLY A 557 -74.05 -0.17 -25.39
N LYS A 558 -73.76 0.27 -26.63
CA LYS A 558 -74.76 0.82 -27.56
C LYS A 558 -75.83 -0.22 -27.94
N VAL A 559 -75.45 -1.47 -28.19
CA VAL A 559 -76.38 -2.55 -28.55
C VAL A 559 -77.31 -2.87 -27.38
N VAL A 560 -76.78 -3.01 -26.17
CA VAL A 560 -77.57 -3.26 -24.95
C VAL A 560 -78.52 -2.10 -24.69
N TYR A 561 -78.04 -0.85 -24.74
CA TYR A 561 -78.88 0.33 -24.55
C TYR A 561 -80.00 0.43 -25.59
N LYS A 562 -79.70 0.20 -26.87
CA LYS A 562 -80.70 0.17 -27.95
C LYS A 562 -81.71 -0.96 -27.75
N SER A 563 -81.25 -2.14 -27.36
CA SER A 563 -82.11 -3.31 -27.11
C SER A 563 -83.04 -3.06 -25.93
N GLY A 564 -82.53 -2.50 -24.83
CA GLY A 564 -83.35 -2.11 -23.68
C GLY A 564 -84.38 -1.04 -24.02
N ARG A 565 -84.01 -0.04 -24.83
CA ARG A 565 -84.94 0.98 -25.32
C ARG A 565 -86.03 0.39 -26.21
N SER A 566 -85.69 -0.62 -27.03
CA SER A 566 -86.67 -1.35 -27.84
C SER A 566 -87.61 -2.19 -26.98
N LEU A 567 -87.09 -2.95 -26.01
CA LEU A 567 -87.87 -3.78 -25.09
C LEU A 567 -88.80 -2.96 -24.21
N ARG A 568 -88.45 -1.70 -23.88
CA ARG A 568 -89.34 -0.78 -23.16
C ARG A 568 -90.69 -0.59 -23.86
N HIS A 569 -90.75 -0.71 -25.19
CA HIS A 569 -92.01 -0.62 -25.93
C HIS A 569 -92.94 -1.84 -25.75
N LEU A 570 -92.45 -2.97 -25.20
CA LEU A 570 -93.30 -4.11 -24.84
C LEU A 570 -94.22 -3.80 -23.63
N GLN A 571 -93.81 -2.87 -22.77
CA GLN A 571 -94.63 -2.38 -21.67
C GLN A 571 -95.51 -1.21 -22.14
N THR A 572 -96.62 -1.52 -22.79
CA THR A 572 -97.54 -0.53 -23.38
C THR A 572 -98.46 0.15 -22.36
N GLY A 573 -98.50 -0.34 -21.12
CA GLY A 573 -99.39 0.16 -20.06
C GLY A 573 -100.85 -0.29 -20.18
N LEU A 574 -101.21 -1.04 -21.23
CA LEU A 574 -102.57 -1.57 -21.43
C LEU A 574 -102.73 -2.93 -20.73
N ILE A 575 -103.58 -2.99 -19.70
CA ILE A 575 -103.82 -4.19 -18.89
C ILE A 575 -104.20 -5.41 -19.77
N ARG A 576 -104.98 -5.19 -20.82
CA ARG A 576 -105.41 -6.26 -21.75
C ARG A 576 -104.22 -6.98 -22.43
N GLN A 577 -103.15 -6.27 -22.75
CA GLN A 577 -101.98 -6.85 -23.40
C GLN A 577 -101.16 -7.72 -22.43
N TYR A 578 -101.07 -7.33 -21.16
CA TYR A 578 -100.42 -8.16 -20.14
C TYR A 578 -101.19 -9.46 -19.88
N VAL A 579 -102.53 -9.41 -19.82
CA VAL A 579 -103.35 -10.64 -19.69
C VAL A 579 -103.13 -11.57 -20.88
N MET A 580 -103.07 -11.04 -22.09
CA MET A 580 -102.77 -11.81 -23.30
C MET A 580 -101.38 -12.47 -23.24
N PHE A 581 -100.35 -11.75 -22.79
CA PHE A 581 -99.01 -12.32 -22.62
C PHE A 581 -98.95 -13.41 -21.56
N ILE A 582 -99.68 -13.26 -20.44
CA ILE A 582 -99.77 -14.30 -19.41
C ILE A 582 -100.45 -15.55 -19.97
N ALA A 583 -101.58 -15.39 -20.68
CA ALA A 583 -102.28 -16.52 -21.29
C ALA A 583 -101.42 -17.26 -22.33
N LEU A 584 -100.74 -16.51 -23.22
CA LEU A 584 -99.79 -17.08 -24.18
C LEU A 584 -98.59 -17.72 -23.48
N GLY A 585 -98.09 -17.11 -22.39
CA GLY A 585 -97.01 -17.65 -21.58
C GLY A 585 -97.38 -18.97 -20.93
N VAL A 586 -98.57 -19.07 -20.30
CA VAL A 586 -99.07 -20.32 -19.70
C VAL A 586 -99.27 -21.39 -20.78
N LEU A 587 -99.86 -21.04 -21.92
CA LEU A 587 -100.01 -21.98 -23.04
C LEU A 587 -98.65 -22.47 -23.54
N ALA A 588 -97.69 -21.57 -23.76
CA ALA A 588 -96.35 -21.91 -24.22
C ALA A 588 -95.61 -22.77 -23.20
N LEU A 589 -95.74 -22.47 -21.90
CA LEU A 589 -95.13 -23.25 -20.82
C LEU A 589 -95.78 -24.62 -20.71
N PHE A 590 -97.10 -24.73 -20.90
CA PHE A 590 -97.81 -26.00 -20.95
C PHE A 590 -97.38 -26.84 -22.16
N VAL A 591 -97.27 -26.24 -23.35
CA VAL A 591 -96.74 -26.90 -24.55
C VAL A 591 -95.29 -27.34 -24.30
N LEU A 592 -94.46 -26.49 -23.71
CA LEU A 592 -93.06 -26.80 -23.44
C LEU A 592 -92.92 -27.91 -22.39
N LEU A 593 -93.76 -27.91 -21.35
CA LEU A 593 -93.84 -29.00 -20.36
C LEU A 593 -94.28 -30.31 -21.02
N PHE A 594 -95.29 -30.26 -21.89
CA PHE A 594 -95.80 -31.44 -22.58
C PHE A 594 -94.79 -32.01 -23.59
N VAL A 595 -94.02 -31.14 -24.25
CA VAL A 595 -92.96 -31.53 -25.19
C VAL A 595 -91.71 -32.04 -24.46
N MET A 596 -91.34 -31.43 -23.33
CA MET A 596 -90.13 -31.78 -22.57
C MET A 596 -90.35 -32.96 -21.60
N PHE A 597 -91.60 -33.21 -21.17
CA PHE A 597 -91.96 -34.29 -20.24
C PHE A 597 -93.20 -35.07 -20.74
N PRO A 598 -93.04 -35.98 -21.72
CA PRO A 598 -94.09 -36.93 -22.08
C PRO A 598 -94.30 -37.96 -20.95
N ALA A 599 -95.56 -38.22 -20.60
CA ALA A 599 -95.97 -39.15 -19.54
C ALA A 599 -95.69 -40.62 -19.87
#